data_AF-A0A382T864-F1
#
_entry.id   AF-A0A382T864-F1
#
_cell.length_a   1.000
_cell.length_b   1.000
_cell.length_c   1.000
_cell.angle_alpha   90.00
_cell.angle_beta   90.00
_cell.angle_gamma   90.00
#
_symmetry.space_group_name_H-M   'P 1'
#
loop_
_entity.id
_entity.type
_entity.pdbx_description
1 polymer ?
#
loop_
_entity_poly.entity_id
_entity_poly.type
_entity_poly.pdbx_seq_one_letter_code
_entity_poly.pdbx_strand_id
1 'polypeptide(L)'
;VVLVFLLSFYAYAEEFSPGRHYEVLKNPTSTRNPNKVEVVEVFWFGCNHCYSLEAYLQPWKEELPQDVDFWKSHATWNPTLKIHARLFYSAKALGIESEAVAAAFNAIQREKRFLT
;
A
#
# COMPACT_ATOMS: atom_id res chain seq x y z
N VAL A 1 4.54 40.46 -35.77
CA VAL A 1 4.42 40.43 -34.30
C VAL A 1 3.34 39.42 -33.95
N VAL A 2 3.69 38.16 -33.76
CA VAL A 2 2.75 37.13 -33.30
C VAL A 2 3.02 36.97 -31.81
N LEU A 3 2.12 37.56 -31.01
CA LEU A 3 2.19 37.54 -29.56
C LEU A 3 1.70 36.17 -29.08
N VAL A 4 2.62 35.24 -28.81
CA VAL A 4 2.29 33.95 -28.21
C VAL A 4 2.01 34.18 -26.72
N PHE A 5 0.74 34.23 -26.36
CA PHE A 5 0.29 34.23 -24.96
C PHE A 5 0.61 32.86 -24.34
N LEU A 6 1.70 32.80 -23.57
CA LEU A 6 2.00 31.70 -22.67
C LEU A 6 0.95 31.73 -21.53
N LEU A 7 -0.14 30.98 -21.71
CA LEU A 7 -1.05 30.64 -20.61
C LEU A 7 -0.32 29.68 -19.67
N SER A 8 0.30 30.23 -18.62
CA SER A 8 0.78 29.46 -17.49
C SER A 8 -0.39 28.72 -16.87
N PHE A 9 -0.45 27.40 -17.07
CA PHE A 9 -1.36 26.53 -16.33
C PHE A 9 -0.94 26.58 -14.85
N TYR A 10 -1.71 27.31 -14.04
CA TYR A 10 -1.65 27.18 -12.60
C TYR A 10 -2.20 25.80 -12.25
N ALA A 11 -1.32 24.84 -11.97
CA ALA A 11 -1.71 23.61 -11.32
C ALA A 11 -2.16 23.97 -9.89
N TYR A 12 -3.43 23.78 -9.58
CA TYR A 12 -3.91 23.83 -8.22
C TYR A 12 -3.39 22.58 -7.50
N ALA A 13 -2.49 22.78 -6.53
CA ALA A 13 -2.13 21.71 -5.61
C ALA A 13 -3.37 21.37 -4.77
N GLU A 14 -3.72 20.09 -4.72
CA GLU A 14 -4.78 19.62 -3.83
C GLU A 14 -4.36 19.84 -2.37
N GLU A 15 -5.15 20.60 -1.62
CA GLU A 15 -4.80 20.97 -0.25
C GLU A 15 -5.21 19.88 0.73
N PHE A 16 -4.25 19.05 1.14
CA PHE A 16 -4.47 18.02 2.14
C PHE A 16 -4.28 18.56 3.56
N SER A 17 -5.35 18.54 4.36
CA SER A 17 -5.29 18.91 5.78
C SER A 17 -5.33 17.72 6.77
N PRO A 18 -4.63 17.80 7.91
CA PRO A 18 -4.80 16.88 9.04
C PRO A 18 -6.25 16.81 9.53
N GLY A 19 -6.69 15.64 10.02
CA GLY A 19 -8.04 15.42 10.54
C GLY A 19 -9.15 15.33 9.49
N ARG A 20 -8.81 15.50 8.20
CA ARG A 20 -9.73 15.27 7.07
C ARG A 20 -9.20 14.17 6.15
N HIS A 21 -7.96 14.31 5.69
CA HIS A 21 -7.38 13.38 4.71
C HIS A 21 -6.35 12.43 5.32
N TYR A 22 -5.69 12.85 6.40
CA TYR A 22 -4.73 12.03 7.12
C TYR A 22 -4.71 12.40 8.61
N GLU A 23 -4.17 11.49 9.41
CA GLU A 23 -3.97 11.67 10.84
C GLU A 23 -2.48 11.73 11.18
N VAL A 24 -2.09 12.67 12.03
CA VAL A 24 -0.72 12.72 12.57
C VAL A 24 -0.67 11.86 13.83
N LEU A 25 0.17 10.82 13.81
CA LEU A 25 0.33 9.95 14.96
C LEU A 25 0.93 10.73 16.13
N LYS A 26 0.29 10.61 17.30
CA LYS A 26 0.80 11.23 18.55
C LYS A 26 2.17 10.67 18.96
N ASN A 27 2.39 9.38 18.71
CA ASN A 27 3.62 8.66 19.03
C ASN A 27 4.12 7.97 17.76
N PRO A 28 4.97 8.63 16.95
CA PRO A 28 5.51 8.02 15.74
C PRO A 28 6.45 6.86 16.09
N THR A 29 6.43 5.80 15.27
CA THR A 29 7.39 4.69 15.35
C THR A 29 8.64 5.01 14.53
N SER A 30 9.76 4.39 14.88
CA SER A 30 10.94 4.43 14.02
C SER A 30 10.68 3.69 12.71
N THR A 31 11.14 4.27 11.60
CA THR A 31 11.12 3.63 10.28
C THR A 31 12.18 2.53 10.19
N ARG A 32 12.03 1.59 9.23
CA ARG A 32 13.02 0.53 9.01
C ARG A 32 14.33 1.06 8.43
N ASN A 33 14.26 2.16 7.69
CA ASN A 33 15.41 2.86 7.14
C ASN A 33 15.26 4.37 7.39
N PRO A 34 16.14 4.99 8.19
CA PRO A 34 16.06 6.43 8.50
C PRO A 34 16.39 7.35 7.31
N ASN A 35 16.97 6.81 6.22
CA ASN A 35 17.34 7.57 5.03
C ASN A 35 16.28 7.53 3.91
N LYS A 36 15.11 6.92 4.18
CA LYS A 36 14.03 6.75 3.20
C LYS A 36 12.70 7.21 3.78
N VAL A 37 11.81 7.68 2.91
CA VAL A 37 10.41 7.89 3.25
C VAL A 37 9.73 6.53 3.25
N GLU A 38 9.31 6.06 4.42
CA GLU A 38 8.65 4.77 4.56
C GLU A 38 7.14 4.91 4.31
N VAL A 39 6.61 4.09 3.40
CA VAL A 39 5.17 3.95 3.16
C VAL A 39 4.76 2.51 3.46
N VAL A 40 3.86 2.34 4.42
CA VAL A 40 3.40 1.03 4.87
C VAL A 40 1.93 0.84 4.56
N GLU A 41 1.62 -0.17 3.77
CA GLU A 41 0.24 -0.64 3.66
C GLU A 41 -0.03 -1.71 4.71
N VAL A 42 -0.97 -1.46 5.60
CA VAL A 42 -1.50 -2.49 6.51
C VAL A 42 -2.67 -3.18 5.84
N PHE A 43 -2.54 -4.48 5.57
CA PHE A 43 -3.52 -5.21 4.77
C PHE A 43 -3.87 -6.59 5.36
N TRP A 44 -4.91 -7.19 4.79
CA TRP A 44 -5.34 -8.56 5.08
C TRP A 44 -5.95 -9.19 3.82
N PHE A 45 -5.66 -10.46 3.52
CA PHE A 45 -6.22 -11.13 2.34
C PHE A 45 -7.74 -11.23 2.32
N GLY A 46 -8.40 -11.25 3.48
CA GLY A 46 -9.87 -11.25 3.60
C GLY A 46 -10.53 -9.87 3.44
N CYS A 47 -9.76 -8.79 3.34
CA CYS A 47 -10.26 -7.42 3.18
C CYS A 47 -10.56 -7.09 1.71
N ASN A 48 -11.83 -6.94 1.36
CA ASN A 48 -12.28 -6.55 0.01
C ASN A 48 -11.77 -5.17 -0.42
N HIS A 49 -11.66 -4.22 0.51
CA HIS A 49 -11.13 -2.89 0.25
C HIS A 49 -9.64 -2.94 -0.11
N CYS A 50 -8.87 -3.76 0.61
CA CYS A 50 -7.45 -3.98 0.36
C CYS A 50 -7.25 -4.62 -1.03
N TYR A 51 -8.09 -5.61 -1.38
CA TYR A 51 -8.07 -6.19 -2.72
C TYR A 51 -8.39 -5.20 -3.83
N SER A 52 -9.36 -4.31 -3.60
CA SER A 52 -9.71 -3.26 -4.57
C SER A 52 -8.59 -2.22 -4.70
N LEU A 53 -7.85 -1.96 -3.63
CA LEU A 53 -6.74 -1.00 -3.60
C LEU A 53 -5.53 -1.47 -4.42
N GLU A 54 -5.32 -2.77 -4.60
CA GLU A 54 -4.21 -3.32 -5.40
C GLU A 54 -4.15 -2.72 -6.82
N ALA A 55 -5.31 -2.50 -7.46
CA ALA A 55 -5.36 -1.94 -8.81
C ALA A 55 -4.76 -0.52 -8.90
N TYR A 56 -4.77 0.23 -7.80
CA TYR A 56 -4.17 1.57 -7.71
C TYR A 56 -2.73 1.50 -7.20
N LEU A 57 -2.43 0.58 -6.27
CA LEU A 57 -1.09 0.45 -5.70
C LEU A 57 -0.06 -0.11 -6.67
N GLN A 58 -0.43 -1.09 -7.51
CA GLN A 58 0.54 -1.70 -8.43
C GLN A 58 1.18 -0.69 -9.38
N PRO A 59 0.44 0.13 -10.15
CA PRO A 59 1.07 1.15 -11.01
C PRO A 59 1.78 2.23 -10.18
N TRP A 60 1.20 2.66 -9.06
CA TRP A 60 1.85 3.66 -8.20
C TRP A 60 3.21 3.21 -7.67
N LYS A 61 3.37 1.93 -7.32
CA LYS A 61 4.65 1.36 -6.87
C LYS A 61 5.74 1.39 -7.94
N GLU A 62 5.36 1.23 -9.20
CA GLU A 62 6.31 1.26 -10.34
C GLU A 62 6.86 2.67 -10.60
N GLU A 63 6.12 3.70 -10.18
CA GLU A 63 6.45 5.11 -10.35
C GLU A 63 7.14 5.73 -9.12
N LEU A 64 7.46 4.93 -8.10
CA LEU A 64 8.01 5.43 -6.85
C LEU A 64 9.40 6.09 -7.05
N PRO A 65 9.61 7.29 -6.49
CA PRO A 65 10.93 7.89 -6.39
C PRO A 65 11.90 7.00 -5.59
N GLN A 66 13.20 7.13 -5.88
CA GLN A 66 14.23 6.29 -5.25
C GLN A 66 14.31 6.44 -3.73
N ASP A 67 13.88 7.57 -3.17
CA ASP A 67 13.90 7.85 -1.74
C ASP A 67 12.69 7.28 -0.98
N VAL A 68 11.72 6.68 -1.67
CA VAL A 68 10.55 6.03 -1.07
C VAL A 68 10.79 4.53 -0.90
N ASP A 69 10.50 4.01 0.29
CA ASP A 69 10.52 2.58 0.62
C ASP A 69 9.10 2.12 0.95
N PHE A 70 8.45 1.49 -0.04
CA PHE A 70 7.13 0.89 0.12
C PHE A 70 7.23 -0.56 0.58
N TRP A 71 6.41 -0.93 1.55
CA TRP A 71 6.20 -2.33 1.92
C TRP A 71 4.81 -2.62 2.46
N LYS A 72 4.41 -3.89 2.38
CA LYS A 72 3.18 -4.39 2.98
C LYS A 72 3.45 -5.00 4.35
N SER A 73 2.62 -4.63 5.32
CA SER A 73 2.56 -5.21 6.66
C SER A 73 1.22 -5.93 6.83
N HIS A 74 1.25 -7.25 7.04
CA HIS A 74 0.00 -7.97 7.25
C HIS A 74 -0.54 -7.70 8.66
N ALA A 75 -1.83 -7.40 8.77
CA ALA A 75 -2.50 -7.20 10.06
C ALA A 75 -2.45 -8.49 10.92
N THR A 76 -2.28 -8.36 12.24
CA THR A 76 -2.06 -9.52 13.15
C THR A 76 -2.90 -9.47 14.44
N TRP A 77 -3.94 -8.64 14.49
CA TRP A 77 -4.70 -8.38 15.72
C TRP A 77 -5.63 -9.51 16.18
N ASN A 78 -5.88 -10.54 15.36
CA ASN A 78 -6.70 -11.71 15.75
C ASN A 78 -6.15 -13.04 15.20
N PRO A 79 -6.66 -14.21 15.67
CA PRO A 79 -6.14 -15.52 15.27
C PRO A 79 -6.17 -15.79 13.76
N THR A 80 -7.27 -15.48 13.07
CA THR A 80 -7.40 -15.67 11.61
C THR A 80 -6.38 -14.84 10.85
N LEU A 81 -6.24 -13.56 11.21
CA LEU A 81 -5.26 -12.67 10.61
C LEU A 81 -3.83 -13.16 10.85
N LYS A 82 -3.53 -13.72 12.02
CA LYS A 82 -2.21 -14.32 12.29
C LYS A 82 -1.93 -15.54 11.39
N ILE A 83 -2.94 -16.33 11.02
CA ILE A 83 -2.78 -17.43 10.06
C ILE A 83 -2.44 -16.87 8.67
N HIS A 84 -3.18 -15.88 8.20
CA HIS A 84 -2.94 -15.25 6.90
C HIS A 84 -1.60 -14.49 6.86
N ALA A 85 -1.20 -13.88 7.98
CA ALA A 85 0.10 -13.25 8.14
C ALA A 85 1.25 -14.25 8.02
N ARG A 86 1.10 -15.47 8.56
CA ARG A 86 2.11 -16.52 8.40
C ARG A 86 2.29 -16.91 6.94
N LEU A 87 1.20 -16.99 6.16
CA LEU A 87 1.30 -17.20 4.71
C LEU A 87 2.10 -16.07 4.05
N PHE A 88 1.76 -14.82 4.33
CA PHE A 88 2.44 -13.65 3.77
C PHE A 88 3.94 -13.63 4.12
N TYR A 89 4.29 -13.75 5.40
CA TYR A 89 5.69 -13.69 5.83
C TYR A 89 6.50 -14.91 5.41
N SER A 90 5.87 -16.09 5.26
CA SER A 90 6.54 -17.26 4.66
C SER A 90 6.84 -17.03 3.18
N ALA A 91 5.88 -16.50 2.41
CA ALA A 91 6.11 -16.14 1.02
C ALA A 91 7.20 -15.07 0.85
N LYS A 92 7.22 -14.08 1.74
CA LYS A 92 8.28 -13.07 1.80
C LYS A 92 9.65 -13.68 2.07
N ALA A 93 9.77 -14.59 3.04
CA ALA A 93 11.02 -15.28 3.34
C ALA A 93 11.51 -16.16 2.18
N LEU A 94 10.58 -16.67 1.36
CA LEU A 94 10.86 -17.46 0.17
C LEU A 94 11.11 -16.62 -1.09
N GLY A 95 10.95 -15.28 -1.03
CA GLY A 95 11.13 -14.40 -2.18
C GLY A 95 10.02 -14.44 -3.22
N ILE A 96 8.84 -14.98 -2.89
CA ILE A 96 7.67 -15.13 -3.77
C ILE A 96 6.49 -14.27 -3.32
N GLU A 97 6.78 -13.10 -2.72
CA GLU A 97 5.78 -12.23 -2.10
C GLU A 97 4.71 -11.77 -3.11
N SER A 98 5.13 -11.32 -4.29
CA SER A 98 4.23 -10.75 -5.30
C SER A 98 3.21 -11.77 -5.80
N GLU A 99 3.70 -12.96 -6.16
CA GLU A 99 2.89 -14.07 -6.66
C GLU A 99 1.94 -14.59 -5.58
N ALA A 100 2.45 -14.75 -4.35
CA ALA A 100 1.64 -15.22 -3.24
C ALA A 100 0.54 -14.24 -2.86
N VAL A 101 0.82 -12.92 -2.87
CA VAL A 101 -0.19 -11.89 -2.59
C VAL A 101 -1.29 -11.91 -3.66
N ALA A 102 -0.92 -11.92 -4.94
CA ALA A 102 -1.88 -11.97 -6.03
C ALA A 102 -2.75 -13.24 -5.99
N ALA A 103 -2.12 -14.41 -5.77
CA ALA A 103 -2.81 -15.68 -5.68
C ALA A 103 -3.74 -15.77 -4.46
N ALA A 104 -3.28 -15.34 -3.29
CA ALA A 104 -4.07 -15.37 -2.06
C ALA A 104 -5.29 -14.45 -2.14
N PHE A 105 -5.12 -13.23 -2.67
CA PHE A 105 -6.23 -12.32 -2.90
C PHE A 105 -7.25 -12.90 -3.88
N ASN A 106 -6.80 -13.46 -5.01
CA ASN A 106 -7.71 -14.09 -5.97
C ASN A 106 -8.48 -15.26 -5.33
N ALA A 107 -7.78 -16.16 -4.64
CA ALA A 107 -8.39 -17.32 -4.00
C ALA A 107 -9.43 -16.93 -2.93
N ILE A 108 -9.13 -15.95 -2.09
CA ILE A 108 -10.01 -15.55 -0.98
C ILE A 108 -11.15 -14.65 -1.47
N GLN A 109 -10.84 -13.62 -2.28
CA GLN A 109 -11.83 -12.60 -2.66
C GLN A 109 -12.70 -13.03 -3.84
N ARG A 110 -12.13 -13.65 -4.87
CA ARG A 110 -12.87 -14.06 -6.07
C ARG A 110 -13.41 -15.48 -5.95
N GLU A 111 -12.57 -16.42 -5.56
CA GLU A 111 -12.92 -17.85 -5.54
C GLU A 111 -13.55 -18.29 -4.21
N LYS A 112 -13.60 -17.41 -3.21
CA LYS A 112 -14.18 -17.66 -1.88
C LYS A 112 -13.58 -18.86 -1.15
N ARG A 113 -12.31 -19.17 -1.43
CA ARG A 113 -11.53 -20.20 -0.74
C ARG A 113 -10.80 -19.58 0.46
N PHE A 114 -11.52 -19.46 1.56
CA PHE A 114 -10.95 -18.94 2.80
C PHE A 114 -9.98 -19.93 3.47
N LEU A 115 -8.85 -19.41 3.94
CA LEU A 115 -7.97 -20.12 4.86
C LEU A 115 -8.53 -19.88 6.28
N THR A 116 -9.43 -20.77 6.72
CA THR A 116 -10.36 -20.71 7.87
C THR A 116 -11.65 -19.94 7.64
#